data_AF-A0A914SLD0-F1
#
_entry.id   AF-A0A914SLD0-F1
#
_cell.length_a   1.000
_cell.length_b   1.000
_cell.length_c   1.000
_cell.angle_alpha   90.00
_cell.angle_beta   90.00
_cell.angle_gamma   90.00
#
_symmetry.space_group_name_H-M   'P 1'
#
loop_
_entity.id
_entity.type
_entity.pdbx_description
1 polymer ?
#
loop_
_entity_poly.entity_id
_entity_poly.type
_entity_poly.pdbx_seq_one_letter_code
_entity_poly.pdbx_strand_id
1 'polypeptide(L)'
;MSDFASDMEDIDSGFLPCMEESIRYGGPMTANDDDEEEEDDEDKRRNAERERKKAEVRKRLEEAGRMKKAKKGFLTPERKKKLRKLLMLKAAEDLKQQQLKREQERQRILQERILPLPENLDDMSTDELREVAQEFFDQIVGLESDKYDLSYEVRQKDFEINELTIAVNDLRGKFVKPTLKKVSNTDNKFNKLKKKAAATVDFRSNLKQVETNKFAMEEEKAAEKADWSK
;
A
#
# COMPACT_ATOMS: atom_id res chain seq x y z
N MET A 1 19.18 -6.66 -65.36
CA MET A 1 19.14 -5.20 -65.11
C MET A 1 19.68 -5.01 -63.70
N SER A 2 21.01 -5.07 -63.56
CA SER A 2 21.92 -3.90 -63.64
C SER A 2 21.80 -3.08 -62.36
N ASP A 3 22.63 -3.37 -61.36
CA ASP A 3 23.96 -2.78 -61.15
C ASP A 3 23.87 -1.36 -60.59
N PHE A 4 24.34 -1.16 -59.35
CA PHE A 4 25.31 -0.11 -59.02
C PHE A 4 25.83 -0.33 -57.59
N ALA A 5 26.84 -1.19 -57.46
CA ALA A 5 27.76 -1.18 -56.34
C ALA A 5 29.18 -1.13 -56.94
N SER A 6 30.05 -0.38 -56.25
CA SER A 6 31.50 -0.26 -56.41
C SER A 6 32.02 0.85 -57.33
N ASP A 7 32.73 1.79 -56.71
CA ASP A 7 34.06 2.30 -57.08
C ASP A 7 34.42 3.41 -56.06
N MET A 8 35.65 3.61 -55.56
CA MET A 8 36.93 2.93 -55.69
C MET A 8 37.89 3.63 -54.68
N GLU A 9 38.60 2.80 -53.91
CA GLU A 9 39.99 2.86 -53.40
C GLU A 9 40.82 4.16 -53.66
N ASP A 10 41.38 4.82 -52.63
CA ASP A 10 42.72 4.65 -52.00
C ASP A 10 43.85 5.44 -52.69
N ILE A 11 44.52 6.34 -51.95
CA ILE A 11 45.93 6.79 -52.15
C ILE A 11 46.49 7.16 -50.75
N ASP A 12 47.27 6.28 -50.09
CA ASP A 12 48.76 6.15 -50.11
C ASP A 12 49.44 7.05 -49.05
N SER A 13 49.74 6.55 -47.84
CA SER A 13 50.98 5.86 -47.38
C SER A 13 52.17 6.77 -47.04
N GLY A 14 52.82 6.53 -45.89
CA GLY A 14 54.18 7.03 -45.63
C GLY A 14 54.57 7.46 -44.19
N PHE A 15 54.96 6.48 -43.37
CA PHE A 15 56.26 6.43 -42.64
C PHE A 15 56.61 7.41 -41.46
N LEU A 16 56.84 6.81 -40.27
CA LEU A 16 57.46 7.30 -39.00
C LEU A 16 58.96 7.74 -39.16
N PRO A 17 59.72 8.37 -38.20
CA PRO A 17 59.69 8.23 -36.72
C PRO A 17 60.09 9.44 -35.83
N CYS A 18 60.04 9.20 -34.51
CA CYS A 18 60.52 10.02 -33.37
C CYS A 18 62.05 10.23 -33.34
N MET A 19 62.57 11.45 -33.08
CA MET A 19 63.82 11.76 -32.35
C MET A 19 63.88 13.24 -31.89
N GLU A 20 64.61 13.46 -30.80
CA GLU A 20 64.80 14.67 -29.99
C GLU A 20 65.26 15.94 -30.72
N GLU A 21 64.76 17.09 -30.27
CA GLU A 21 65.62 18.27 -30.08
C GLU A 21 65.11 19.15 -28.93
N SER A 22 65.92 19.22 -27.89
CA SER A 22 65.73 20.05 -26.71
C SER A 22 65.93 21.53 -27.05
N ILE A 23 64.89 22.36 -26.88
CA ILE A 23 65.07 23.80 -26.74
C ILE A 23 64.35 24.26 -25.47
N ARG A 24 65.10 24.32 -24.37
CA ARG A 24 64.80 25.17 -23.22
C ARG A 24 64.99 26.62 -23.64
N TYR A 25 63.93 27.42 -23.64
CA TYR A 25 64.07 28.87 -23.60
C TYR A 25 63.78 29.35 -22.18
N GLY A 26 64.76 30.05 -21.60
CA GLY A 26 64.78 30.49 -20.21
C GLY A 26 63.69 31.52 -19.91
N GLY A 27 63.11 31.39 -18.71
CA GLY A 27 62.21 32.38 -18.15
C GLY A 27 62.95 33.65 -17.74
N PRO A 28 62.31 34.83 -17.84
CA PRO A 28 62.86 36.05 -17.27
C PRO A 28 62.75 35.99 -15.74
N MET A 29 63.90 35.97 -15.07
CA MET A 29 64.02 36.41 -13.68
C MET A 29 63.85 37.94 -13.66
N THR A 30 62.78 38.42 -13.04
CA THR A 30 62.73 39.77 -12.46
C THR A 30 62.11 39.64 -11.08
N ALA A 31 62.96 39.81 -10.07
CA ALA A 31 62.58 40.10 -8.70
C ALA A 31 61.64 41.31 -8.69
N ASN A 32 60.57 41.25 -7.90
CA ASN A 32 59.83 42.37 -7.34
C ASN A 32 58.95 41.82 -6.21
N ASP A 33 59.37 42.02 -4.96
CA ASP A 33 58.68 41.61 -3.72
C ASP A 33 57.48 42.53 -3.37
N ASP A 34 56.93 43.29 -4.31
CA ASP A 34 55.83 44.26 -4.06
C ASP A 34 54.49 43.88 -4.75
N ASP A 35 54.45 42.81 -5.57
CA ASP A 35 53.24 42.38 -6.31
C ASP A 35 52.45 41.25 -5.60
N GLU A 36 53.00 40.61 -4.55
CA GLU A 36 52.32 39.50 -3.85
C GLU A 36 51.21 39.97 -2.87
N GLU A 37 51.30 41.17 -2.29
CA GLU A 37 50.29 41.66 -1.33
C GLU A 37 48.97 42.12 -2.01
N GLU A 38 49.03 42.63 -3.23
CA GLU A 38 47.86 43.06 -4.02
C GLU A 38 47.06 41.85 -4.55
N GLU A 39 47.74 40.77 -4.95
CA GLU A 39 47.11 39.52 -5.41
C GLU A 39 46.35 38.82 -4.26
N ASP A 40 46.92 38.87 -3.05
CA ASP A 40 46.34 38.34 -1.82
C ASP A 40 45.05 39.07 -1.39
N ASP A 41 44.99 40.39 -1.60
CA ASP A 41 43.83 41.21 -1.27
C ASP A 41 42.71 41.10 -2.32
N GLU A 42 43.05 40.91 -3.59
CA GLU A 42 42.06 40.66 -4.64
C GLU A 42 41.41 39.27 -4.49
N ASP A 43 42.18 38.25 -4.10
CA ASP A 43 41.65 36.92 -3.82
C ASP A 43 40.81 36.86 -2.54
N LYS A 44 41.16 37.63 -1.49
CA LYS A 44 40.29 37.82 -0.32
C LYS A 44 38.95 38.45 -0.69
N ARG A 45 38.94 39.45 -1.57
CA ARG A 45 37.70 40.10 -2.06
C ARG A 45 36.85 39.13 -2.89
N ARG A 46 37.48 38.36 -3.78
CA ARG A 46 36.82 37.33 -4.59
C ARG A 46 36.23 36.20 -3.74
N ASN A 47 36.93 35.78 -2.68
CA ASN A 47 36.44 34.77 -1.76
C ASN A 47 35.29 35.29 -0.89
N ALA A 48 35.38 36.54 -0.40
CA ALA A 48 34.30 37.20 0.34
C ALA A 48 33.03 37.39 -0.52
N GLU A 49 33.17 37.68 -1.82
CA GLU A 49 32.04 37.79 -2.74
C GLU A 49 31.38 36.42 -2.98
N ARG A 50 32.17 35.34 -3.10
CA ARG A 50 31.64 33.96 -3.18
C ARG A 50 30.93 33.55 -1.90
N GLU A 51 31.48 33.89 -0.74
CA GLU A 51 30.88 33.64 0.58
C GLU A 51 29.54 34.38 0.73
N ARG A 52 29.47 35.65 0.31
CA ARG A 52 28.21 36.41 0.28
C ARG A 52 27.17 35.79 -0.64
N LYS A 53 27.55 35.40 -1.86
CA LYS A 53 26.67 34.69 -2.81
C LYS A 53 26.19 33.34 -2.25
N LYS A 54 27.07 32.59 -1.58
CA LYS A 54 26.71 31.32 -0.90
C LYS A 54 25.75 31.54 0.27
N ALA A 55 25.98 32.57 1.09
CA ALA A 55 25.11 32.92 2.22
C ALA A 55 23.72 33.35 1.74
N GLU A 56 23.65 34.12 0.64
CA GLU A 56 22.39 34.53 0.03
C GLU A 56 21.61 33.34 -0.54
N VAL A 57 22.27 32.42 -1.24
CA VAL A 57 21.65 31.18 -1.74
C VAL A 57 21.16 30.30 -0.58
N ARG A 58 21.94 30.19 0.51
CA ARG A 58 21.55 29.42 1.70
C ARG A 58 20.35 30.05 2.41
N LYS A 59 20.31 31.38 2.54
CA LYS A 59 19.17 32.13 3.09
C LYS A 59 17.93 31.97 2.24
N ARG A 60 18.04 32.04 0.91
CA ARG A 60 16.94 31.79 -0.04
C ARG A 60 16.43 30.35 0.05
N LEU A 61 17.32 29.37 0.24
CA LEU A 61 16.94 27.97 0.44
C LEU A 61 16.22 27.76 1.78
N GLU A 62 16.66 28.45 2.84
CA GLU A 62 16.05 28.37 4.16
C GLU A 62 14.67 29.04 4.21
N GLU A 63 14.50 30.19 3.57
CA GLU A 63 13.21 30.88 3.45
C GLU A 63 12.21 30.07 2.60
N ALA A 64 12.66 29.49 1.49
CA ALA A 64 11.86 28.54 0.70
C ALA A 64 11.50 27.27 1.50
N GLY A 65 12.40 26.82 2.39
CA GLY A 65 12.16 25.71 3.31
C GLY A 65 11.15 26.05 4.42
N ARG A 66 11.20 27.26 4.99
CA ARG A 66 10.26 27.75 6.00
C ARG A 66 8.84 27.89 5.44
N MET A 67 8.68 28.43 4.24
CA MET A 67 7.36 28.50 3.58
C MET A 67 6.75 27.12 3.29
N LYS A 68 7.59 26.10 3.01
CA LYS A 68 7.12 24.70 2.88
C LYS A 68 6.73 24.07 4.23
N LYS A 69 7.39 24.45 5.33
CA LYS A 69 7.05 23.99 6.69
C LYS A 69 5.77 24.64 7.23
N ALA A 70 5.48 25.89 6.86
CA ALA A 70 4.27 26.60 7.26
C ALA A 70 2.99 26.05 6.59
N LYS A 71 3.11 25.36 5.43
CA LYS A 71 1.99 24.68 4.74
C LYS A 71 1.75 23.24 5.23
N LYS A 72 2.31 22.83 6.38
CA LYS A 72 2.08 21.52 6.99
C LYS A 72 0.66 21.48 7.58
N GLY A 73 -0.29 21.16 6.71
CA GLY A 73 -1.73 21.21 6.98
C GLY A 73 -2.16 20.49 8.26
N PHE A 74 -3.30 20.96 8.79
CA PHE A 74 -4.11 20.60 9.98
C PHE A 74 -3.97 19.19 10.62
N LEU A 75 -3.43 18.21 9.92
CA LEU A 75 -3.23 16.86 10.42
C LEU A 75 -1.86 16.30 10.02
N THR A 76 -1.10 15.80 10.98
CA THR A 76 0.13 15.05 10.66
C THR A 76 -0.23 13.81 9.83
N PRO A 77 0.62 13.42 8.86
CA PRO A 77 0.35 12.27 7.99
C PRO A 77 0.13 10.97 8.79
N GLU A 78 0.83 10.83 9.93
CA GLU A 78 0.66 9.72 10.86
C GLU A 78 -0.72 9.71 11.53
N ARG A 79 -1.21 10.88 11.99
CA ARG A 79 -2.56 11.00 12.58
C ARG A 79 -3.64 10.72 11.53
N LYS A 80 -3.45 11.15 10.29
CA LYS A 80 -4.36 10.82 9.16
C LYS A 80 -4.42 9.32 8.89
N LYS A 81 -3.26 8.63 8.93
CA LYS A 81 -3.19 7.17 8.77
C LYS A 81 -3.88 6.44 9.91
N LYS A 82 -3.63 6.86 11.16
CA LYS A 82 -4.30 6.29 12.35
C LYS A 82 -5.81 6.49 12.29
N LEU A 83 -6.27 7.67 11.90
CA LEU A 83 -7.69 7.97 11.75
C LEU A 83 -8.36 7.09 10.68
N ARG A 84 -7.75 6.95 9.49
CA ARG A 84 -8.26 6.05 8.45
C ARG A 84 -8.37 4.61 8.93
N LYS A 85 -7.38 4.12 9.67
CA LYS A 85 -7.42 2.78 10.28
C LYS A 85 -8.58 2.65 11.26
N LEU A 86 -8.77 3.62 12.14
CA LEU A 86 -9.88 3.62 13.10
C LEU A 86 -11.25 3.66 12.41
N LEU A 87 -11.39 4.44 11.34
CA LEU A 87 -12.62 4.49 10.55
C LEU A 87 -12.92 3.17 9.84
N MET A 88 -11.91 2.52 9.26
CA MET A 88 -12.09 1.19 8.66
C MET A 88 -12.43 0.12 9.70
N LEU A 89 -11.79 0.16 10.88
CA LEU A 89 -12.10 -0.75 11.99
C LEU A 89 -13.54 -0.56 12.47
N LYS A 90 -13.96 0.69 12.70
CA LYS A 90 -15.32 1.01 13.09
C LYS A 90 -16.32 0.58 12.01
N ALA A 91 -16.06 0.87 10.73
CA ALA A 91 -16.93 0.45 9.63
C ALA A 91 -17.06 -1.08 9.55
N ALA A 92 -15.98 -1.83 9.80
CA ALA A 92 -16.02 -3.28 9.83
C ALA A 92 -16.81 -3.81 11.04
N GLU A 93 -16.70 -3.16 12.19
CA GLU A 93 -17.49 -3.49 13.38
C GLU A 93 -18.98 -3.18 13.17
N ASP A 94 -19.31 -1.99 12.68
CA ASP A 94 -20.67 -1.55 12.37
C ASP A 94 -21.32 -2.50 11.34
N LEU A 95 -20.57 -2.94 10.32
CA LEU A 95 -21.04 -3.92 9.33
C LEU A 95 -21.40 -5.27 9.98
N LYS A 96 -20.57 -5.76 10.91
CA LYS A 96 -20.85 -7.01 11.64
C LYS A 96 -22.07 -6.85 12.56
N GLN A 97 -22.19 -5.72 13.26
CA GLN A 97 -23.36 -5.44 14.09
C GLN A 97 -24.64 -5.36 13.27
N GLN A 98 -24.59 -4.75 12.08
CA GLN A 98 -25.74 -4.70 11.17
C GLN A 98 -26.12 -6.10 10.66
N GLN A 99 -25.15 -6.94 10.33
CA GLN A 99 -25.40 -8.35 9.95
C GLN A 99 -26.06 -9.12 11.09
N LEU A 100 -25.57 -8.98 12.33
CA LEU A 100 -26.16 -9.63 13.48
C LEU A 100 -27.60 -9.18 13.72
N LYS A 101 -27.86 -7.87 13.67
CA LYS A 101 -29.22 -7.32 13.81
C LYS A 101 -30.15 -7.82 12.71
N ARG A 102 -29.68 -7.86 11.46
CA ARG A 102 -30.45 -8.39 10.33
C ARG A 102 -30.77 -9.88 10.51
N GLU A 103 -29.83 -10.68 11.02
CA GLU A 103 -30.06 -12.09 11.30
C GLU A 103 -31.03 -12.30 12.47
N GLN A 104 -30.91 -11.51 13.53
CA GLN A 104 -31.86 -11.53 14.66
C GLN A 104 -33.28 -11.15 14.21
N GLU A 105 -33.41 -10.09 13.39
CA GLU A 105 -34.70 -9.68 12.84
C GLU A 105 -35.25 -10.73 11.87
N ARG A 106 -34.40 -11.36 11.06
CA ARG A 106 -34.78 -12.50 10.23
C ARG A 106 -35.34 -13.64 11.08
N GLN A 107 -34.66 -14.01 12.17
CA GLN A 107 -35.12 -15.06 13.08
C GLN A 107 -36.45 -14.70 13.74
N ARG A 108 -36.62 -13.44 14.19
CA ARG A 108 -37.88 -12.95 14.75
C ARG A 108 -39.02 -13.06 13.73
N ILE A 109 -38.81 -12.58 12.50
CA ILE A 109 -39.82 -12.62 11.44
C ILE A 109 -40.16 -14.08 11.06
N LEU A 110 -39.17 -14.97 11.00
CA LEU A 110 -39.43 -16.39 10.74
C LEU A 110 -40.24 -17.04 11.85
N GLN A 111 -39.95 -16.72 13.12
CA GLN A 111 -40.74 -17.22 14.26
C GLN A 111 -42.18 -16.70 14.23
N GLU A 112 -42.41 -15.46 13.80
CA GLU A 112 -43.75 -14.88 13.67
C GLU A 112 -44.53 -15.43 12.46
N ARG A 113 -43.85 -15.72 11.34
CA ARG A 113 -44.49 -16.13 10.08
C ARG A 113 -44.70 -17.63 9.95
N ILE A 114 -43.83 -18.45 10.52
CA ILE A 114 -43.96 -19.90 10.45
C ILE A 114 -45.09 -20.32 11.37
N LEU A 115 -46.11 -20.98 10.82
CA LEU A 115 -47.15 -21.61 11.63
C LEU A 115 -46.51 -22.65 12.55
N PRO A 116 -46.70 -22.54 13.89
CA PRO A 116 -46.13 -23.51 14.82
C PRO A 116 -46.77 -24.88 14.59
N LEU A 117 -45.98 -25.94 14.73
CA LEU A 117 -46.54 -27.29 14.77
C LEU A 117 -47.42 -27.41 16.03
N PRO A 118 -48.61 -28.03 15.92
CA PRO A 118 -49.41 -28.38 17.10
C PRO A 118 -48.59 -29.24 18.07
N GLU A 119 -48.66 -28.95 19.38
CA GLU A 119 -47.89 -29.71 20.38
C GLU A 119 -48.46 -31.12 20.62
N ASN A 120 -49.76 -31.31 20.37
CA ASN A 120 -50.48 -32.55 20.65
C ASN A 120 -50.77 -33.38 19.37
N LEU A 121 -49.83 -33.45 18.44
CA LEU A 121 -50.04 -34.14 17.14
C LEU A 121 -50.48 -35.61 17.30
N ASP A 122 -49.99 -36.29 18.35
CA ASP A 122 -50.27 -37.71 18.59
C ASP A 122 -51.67 -37.95 19.19
N ASP A 123 -52.28 -36.93 19.80
CA ASP A 123 -53.59 -37.00 20.45
C ASP A 123 -54.74 -36.47 19.56
N MET A 124 -54.41 -35.95 18.37
CA MET A 124 -55.38 -35.36 17.43
C MET A 124 -56.12 -36.43 16.62
N SER A 125 -57.39 -36.14 16.29
CA SER A 125 -58.18 -36.98 15.39
C SER A 125 -57.61 -36.96 13.97
N THR A 126 -57.85 -38.03 13.20
CA THR A 126 -57.44 -38.10 11.78
C THR A 126 -58.00 -36.98 10.94
N ASP A 127 -59.21 -36.51 11.27
CA ASP A 127 -59.87 -35.42 10.54
C ASP A 127 -59.22 -34.06 10.87
N GLU A 128 -58.87 -33.83 12.13
CA GLU A 128 -58.17 -32.61 12.59
C GLU A 128 -56.76 -32.53 11.98
N LEU A 129 -56.05 -33.66 11.93
CA LEU A 129 -54.75 -33.76 11.25
C LEU A 129 -54.84 -33.41 9.76
N ARG A 130 -55.94 -33.80 9.10
CA ARG A 130 -56.17 -33.51 7.69
C ARG A 130 -56.45 -32.02 7.46
N GLU A 131 -57.21 -31.38 8.34
CA GLU A 131 -57.48 -29.94 8.28
C GLU A 131 -56.18 -29.13 8.45
N VAL A 132 -55.37 -29.44 9.46
CA VAL A 132 -54.06 -28.79 9.66
C VAL A 132 -53.15 -28.98 8.44
N ALA A 133 -53.08 -30.19 7.88
CA ALA A 133 -52.29 -30.45 6.68
C ALA A 133 -52.76 -29.62 5.47
N GLN A 134 -54.08 -29.41 5.34
CA GLN A 134 -54.67 -28.58 4.30
C GLN A 134 -54.29 -27.10 4.49
N GLU A 135 -54.35 -26.58 5.71
CA GLU A 135 -53.95 -25.20 6.03
C GLU A 135 -52.47 -24.92 5.70
N PHE A 136 -51.57 -25.85 6.06
CA PHE A 136 -50.15 -25.75 5.69
C PHE A 136 -49.96 -25.76 4.18
N PHE A 137 -50.70 -26.61 3.45
CA PHE A 137 -50.63 -26.68 2.00
C PHE A 137 -51.06 -25.37 1.34
N ASP A 138 -52.19 -24.81 1.76
CA ASP A 138 -52.71 -23.55 1.21
C ASP A 138 -51.74 -22.38 1.48
N GLN A 139 -51.12 -22.34 2.67
CA GLN A 139 -50.06 -21.37 2.98
C GLN A 139 -48.83 -21.55 2.09
N ILE A 140 -48.37 -22.78 1.86
CA ILE A 140 -47.22 -23.05 1.00
C ILE A 140 -47.47 -22.55 -0.41
N VAL A 141 -48.66 -22.81 -0.97
CA VAL A 141 -49.04 -22.35 -2.31
C VAL A 141 -48.99 -20.82 -2.41
N GLY A 142 -49.52 -20.11 -1.40
CA GLY A 142 -49.44 -18.65 -1.33
C GLY A 142 -48.00 -18.14 -1.26
N LEU A 143 -47.20 -18.72 -0.36
CA LEU A 143 -45.79 -18.35 -0.19
C LEU A 143 -44.94 -18.63 -1.44
N GLU A 144 -45.24 -19.67 -2.20
CA GLU A 144 -44.57 -19.95 -3.47
C GLU A 144 -44.86 -18.88 -4.53
N SER A 145 -46.11 -18.39 -4.60
CA SER A 145 -46.48 -17.27 -5.46
C SER A 145 -45.72 -16.00 -5.06
N ASP A 146 -45.76 -15.62 -3.79
CA ASP A 146 -45.07 -14.43 -3.28
C ASP A 146 -43.55 -14.51 -3.51
N LYS A 147 -42.97 -15.69 -3.31
CA LYS A 147 -41.55 -15.95 -3.56
C LYS A 147 -41.22 -15.75 -5.04
N TYR A 148 -42.08 -16.19 -5.95
CA TYR A 148 -41.86 -16.02 -7.38
C TYR A 148 -41.84 -14.53 -7.75
N ASP A 149 -42.82 -13.76 -7.29
CA ASP A 149 -42.93 -12.33 -7.55
C ASP A 149 -41.71 -11.57 -7.01
N LEU A 150 -41.34 -11.80 -5.74
CA LEU A 150 -40.14 -11.23 -5.13
C LEU A 150 -38.86 -11.61 -5.90
N SER A 151 -38.74 -12.88 -6.32
CA SER A 151 -37.57 -13.34 -7.07
C SER A 151 -37.50 -12.73 -8.47
N TYR A 152 -38.64 -12.42 -9.08
CA TYR A 152 -38.71 -11.73 -10.36
C TYR A 152 -38.28 -10.26 -10.22
N GLU A 153 -38.79 -9.56 -9.21
CA GLU A 153 -38.39 -8.18 -8.91
C GLU A 153 -36.89 -8.06 -8.62
N VAL A 154 -36.34 -8.95 -7.79
CA VAL A 154 -34.90 -8.98 -7.50
C VAL A 154 -34.09 -9.17 -8.78
N ARG A 155 -34.49 -10.10 -9.67
CA ARG A 155 -33.83 -10.28 -10.97
C ARG A 155 -33.87 -9.02 -11.80
N GLN A 156 -35.02 -8.34 -11.89
CA GLN A 156 -35.15 -7.10 -12.64
C GLN A 156 -34.22 -6.01 -12.08
N LYS A 157 -34.10 -5.91 -10.76
CA LYS A 157 -33.17 -4.99 -10.09
C LYS A 157 -31.71 -5.34 -10.33
N ASP A 158 -31.36 -6.63 -10.35
CA ASP A 158 -30.00 -7.06 -10.70
C ASP A 158 -29.63 -6.68 -12.13
N PHE A 159 -30.57 -6.83 -13.08
CA PHE A 159 -30.38 -6.36 -14.46
C PHE A 159 -30.16 -4.85 -14.52
N GLU A 160 -31.01 -4.06 -13.83
CA GLU A 160 -30.90 -2.60 -13.77
C GLU A 160 -29.54 -2.17 -13.17
N ILE A 161 -29.10 -2.81 -12.08
CA ILE A 161 -27.79 -2.56 -11.45
C ILE A 161 -26.65 -2.88 -12.43
N ASN A 162 -26.73 -3.99 -13.16
CA ASN A 162 -25.72 -4.37 -14.12
C ASN A 162 -25.63 -3.38 -15.29
N GLU A 163 -26.77 -2.94 -15.83
CA GLU A 163 -26.81 -1.91 -16.88
C GLU A 163 -26.21 -0.59 -16.40
N LEU A 164 -26.60 -0.12 -15.21
CA LEU A 164 -26.03 1.09 -14.61
C LEU A 164 -24.53 0.94 -14.34
N THR A 165 -24.08 -0.25 -13.91
CA THR A 165 -22.65 -0.53 -13.68
C THR A 165 -21.86 -0.47 -14.99
N ILE A 166 -22.41 -1.01 -16.08
CA ILE A 166 -21.81 -0.90 -17.42
C ILE A 166 -21.74 0.56 -17.85
N ALA A 167 -22.83 1.32 -17.73
CA ALA A 167 -22.88 2.73 -18.10
C ALA A 167 -21.86 3.57 -17.32
N VAL A 168 -21.74 3.37 -16.00
CA VAL A 168 -20.74 4.06 -15.16
C VAL A 168 -19.32 3.69 -15.57
N ASN A 169 -19.06 2.44 -15.95
CA ASN A 169 -17.75 2.00 -16.40
C ASN A 169 -17.38 2.55 -17.79
N ASP A 170 -18.34 2.65 -18.71
CA ASP A 170 -18.11 3.24 -20.03
C ASP A 170 -17.84 4.75 -19.94
N LEU A 171 -18.58 5.46 -19.08
CA LEU A 171 -18.35 6.87 -18.76
C LEU A 171 -16.98 7.12 -18.10
N ARG A 172 -16.51 6.21 -17.24
CA ARG A 172 -15.15 6.27 -16.67
C ARG A 172 -14.07 5.94 -17.69
N GLY A 173 -14.44 5.39 -18.85
CA GLY A 173 -13.56 4.94 -19.91
C GLY A 173 -13.02 3.54 -19.64
N LYS A 174 -13.29 2.59 -20.54
CA LYS A 174 -12.72 1.22 -20.53
C LYS A 174 -11.18 1.19 -20.46
N PHE A 175 -10.54 2.28 -20.89
CA PHE A 175 -9.09 2.50 -20.91
C PHE A 175 -8.68 3.65 -19.96
N VAL A 176 -9.07 3.61 -18.69
CA VAL A 176 -8.29 4.34 -17.68
C VAL A 176 -6.90 3.71 -17.64
N LYS A 177 -5.94 4.28 -18.39
CA LYS A 177 -4.56 3.78 -18.46
C LYS A 177 -4.04 3.67 -17.02
N PRO A 178 -3.88 2.45 -16.47
CA PRO A 178 -3.37 2.32 -15.13
C PRO A 178 -1.98 2.97 -15.14
N THR A 179 -1.75 3.90 -14.21
CA THR A 179 -0.45 4.56 -14.12
C THR A 179 0.59 3.48 -13.85
N LEU A 180 1.46 3.22 -14.83
CA LEU A 180 2.49 2.20 -14.74
C LEU A 180 3.47 2.62 -13.64
N LYS A 181 3.28 2.08 -12.44
CA LYS A 181 4.23 2.26 -11.34
C LYS A 181 5.41 1.32 -11.59
N LYS A 182 6.63 1.85 -11.53
CA LYS A 182 7.86 1.05 -11.55
C LYS A 182 7.88 0.17 -10.31
N VAL A 183 7.35 -1.04 -10.44
CA VAL A 183 7.45 -2.08 -9.42
C VAL A 183 8.90 -2.56 -9.40
N SER A 184 9.60 -2.31 -8.30
CA SER A 184 10.90 -2.94 -8.08
C SER A 184 10.67 -4.44 -7.91
N ASN A 185 11.49 -5.26 -8.58
CA ASN A 185 11.36 -6.72 -8.60
C ASN A 185 11.74 -7.39 -7.25
N THR A 186 11.76 -6.63 -6.16
CA THR A 186 12.15 -7.07 -4.82
C THR A 186 11.03 -7.86 -4.13
N ASP A 187 9.77 -7.51 -4.35
CA ASP A 187 8.61 -8.25 -3.81
C ASP A 187 8.51 -9.68 -4.37
N ASN A 188 8.88 -9.89 -5.64
CA ASN A 188 8.90 -11.23 -6.25
C ASN A 188 9.99 -12.13 -5.67
N LYS A 189 11.13 -11.55 -5.25
CA LYS A 189 12.17 -12.28 -4.51
C LYS A 189 11.68 -12.71 -3.13
N PHE A 190 10.85 -11.89 -2.47
CA PHE A 190 10.24 -12.22 -1.18
C PHE A 190 9.07 -13.20 -1.29
N ASN A 191 8.30 -13.19 -2.38
CA ASN A 191 7.19 -14.13 -2.60
C ASN A 191 7.66 -15.59 -2.75
N LYS A 192 8.87 -15.83 -3.29
CA LYS A 192 9.51 -17.16 -3.28
C LYS A 192 9.81 -17.65 -1.86
N LEU A 193 10.04 -16.74 -0.92
CA LEU A 193 10.22 -17.04 0.51
C LEU A 193 8.87 -17.21 1.22
N LYS A 194 7.86 -16.39 0.90
CA LYS A 194 6.50 -16.48 1.46
C LYS A 194 5.78 -17.78 1.10
N LYS A 195 5.97 -18.34 -0.11
CA LYS A 195 5.39 -19.66 -0.47
C LYS A 195 5.96 -20.82 0.35
N LYS A 196 7.14 -20.68 0.96
CA LYS A 196 7.71 -21.64 1.91
C LYS A 196 7.42 -21.31 3.38
N ALA A 197 6.90 -20.10 3.67
CA ALA A 197 6.65 -19.60 5.01
C ALA A 197 5.21 -19.07 5.15
N ALA A 198 4.23 -19.88 4.71
CA ALA A 198 2.80 -19.59 4.86
C ALA A 198 2.29 -19.73 6.32
N ALA A 199 3.17 -19.98 7.28
CA ALA A 199 2.93 -19.65 8.68
C ALA A 199 3.47 -18.25 8.91
N THR A 200 2.58 -17.25 8.83
CA THR A 200 2.74 -15.90 9.40
C THR A 200 4.21 -15.44 9.52
N VAL A 201 4.70 -14.74 8.48
CA VAL A 201 5.90 -13.90 8.60
C VAL A 201 5.52 -12.69 9.48
N ASP A 202 5.26 -12.97 10.74
CA ASP A 202 5.13 -12.00 11.79
C ASP A 202 6.57 -11.61 12.14
N PHE A 203 6.97 -10.38 11.82
CA PHE A 203 8.34 -9.93 12.05
C PHE A 203 8.73 -10.05 13.53
N ARG A 204 7.74 -10.17 14.42
CA ARG A 204 7.89 -10.38 15.86
C ARG A 204 8.37 -11.78 16.25
N SER A 205 8.04 -12.83 15.49
CA SER A 205 8.41 -14.20 15.85
C SER A 205 9.91 -14.47 15.72
N ASN A 206 10.60 -13.68 14.89
CA ASN A 206 12.05 -13.78 14.69
C ASN A 206 12.85 -12.83 15.61
N LEU A 207 12.19 -12.05 16.49
CA LEU A 207 12.86 -11.30 17.54
C LEU A 207 12.91 -12.15 18.81
N LYS A 208 14.09 -12.24 19.44
CA LYS A 208 14.21 -12.79 20.80
C LYS A 208 13.45 -11.87 21.76
N GLN A 209 12.36 -12.34 22.36
CA GLN A 209 11.81 -11.71 23.57
C GLN A 209 12.82 -11.90 24.69
N VAL A 210 13.41 -10.81 25.17
CA VAL A 210 14.20 -10.83 26.41
C VAL A 210 13.20 -10.67 27.55
N GLU A 211 12.95 -11.73 28.30
CA GLU A 211 12.25 -11.66 29.59
C GLU A 211 13.16 -10.93 30.58
N THR A 212 13.16 -9.60 30.55
CA THR A 212 13.77 -8.83 31.62
C THR A 212 12.84 -8.88 32.83
N ASN A 213 13.03 -9.88 33.69
CA ASN A 213 12.53 -9.88 35.08
C ASN A 213 13.28 -8.83 35.93
N LYS A 214 13.36 -7.58 35.44
CA LYS A 214 13.97 -6.45 36.16
C LYS A 214 12.95 -5.60 36.93
N PHE A 215 11.66 -5.92 36.80
CA PHE A 215 10.57 -5.18 37.47
C PHE A 215 9.49 -6.09 38.07
N ALA A 216 9.68 -7.41 38.06
CA ALA A 216 8.84 -8.32 38.84
C ALA A 216 9.43 -8.39 40.26
N MET A 217 8.71 -7.80 41.20
CA MET A 217 8.95 -7.87 42.64
C MET A 217 9.17 -9.33 43.05
N GLU A 218 10.21 -9.60 43.85
CA GLU A 218 10.48 -10.92 44.44
C GLU A 218 9.21 -11.52 45.04
N GLU A 219 8.65 -12.52 44.37
CA GLU A 219 7.76 -13.48 44.99
C GLU A 219 8.47 -14.83 44.91
N GLU A 220 8.70 -15.41 46.09
CA GLU A 220 9.52 -16.60 46.35
C GLU A 220 9.27 -17.72 45.34
N LYS A 221 10.23 -17.95 44.44
CA LYS A 221 10.32 -19.24 43.75
C LYS A 221 11.13 -20.20 44.61
N ALA A 222 10.40 -21.15 45.18
CA ALA A 222 10.91 -22.33 45.87
C ALA A 222 12.11 -22.94 45.12
N ALA A 223 13.17 -23.21 45.88
CA ALA A 223 14.39 -23.84 45.39
C ALA A 223 14.10 -25.28 44.93
N GLU A 224 13.81 -25.44 43.64
CA GLU A 224 13.80 -26.75 42.99
C GLU A 224 15.25 -27.20 42.81
N LYS A 225 15.63 -28.27 43.53
CA LYS A 225 16.99 -28.82 43.52
C LYS A 225 17.39 -29.23 42.10
N ALA A 226 18.58 -28.80 41.68
CA ALA A 226 19.13 -29.16 40.37
C ALA A 226 19.41 -30.67 40.31
N ASP A 227 18.86 -31.33 39.29
CA ASP A 227 18.92 -32.77 39.03
C ASP A 227 20.29 -33.22 38.48
N TRP A 228 21.34 -33.03 39.29
CA TRP A 228 22.65 -33.63 39.04
C TRP A 228 23.39 -34.09 40.31
N SER A 229 22.73 -34.07 41.46
CA SER A 229 23.20 -34.80 42.65
C SER A 229 22.26 -35.95 42.92
N LYS A 230 22.71 -37.16 42.60
CA LYS A 230 22.14 -38.39 43.14
C LYS A 230 22.37 -38.48 44.64
#